data_AF-A0AAU3Q2W8-F1
#
_entry.id   AF-A0AAU3Q2W8-F1
#
_cell.length_a   1.000
_cell.length_b   1.000
_cell.length_c   1.000
_cell.angle_alpha   90.00
_cell.angle_beta   90.00
_cell.angle_gamma   90.00
#
_symmetry.space_group_name_H-M   'P 1'
#
loop_
_entity.id
_entity.type
_entity.pdbx_description
1 polymer ?
#
loop_
_entity_poly.entity_id
_entity_poly.type
_entity_poly.pdbx_seq_one_letter_code
_entity_poly.pdbx_strand_id
1 'polypeptide(L)'
;MACPFRGEPGGILSLDALLEEHAEAVEYHLITVGVRLRTLGTDALTWRDLKVLIRHAPADSALARSLYSEEHQWQLTQYLLADMADSLRWLVWSKTAAAQDGRDRPEPIPRPGLKPAVERIGTAAGIEVMDAFLSWGHQGAALN
;
A
#
# COMPACT_ATOMS: atom_id res chain seq x y z
N MET A 1 -1.50 31.93 -2.71
CA MET A 1 -2.37 30.77 -2.41
C MET A 1 -2.51 29.97 -3.69
N ALA A 2 -1.75 28.89 -3.83
CA ALA A 2 -1.78 28.02 -5.00
C ALA A 2 -2.18 26.61 -4.56
N CYS A 3 -3.23 26.05 -5.18
CA CYS A 3 -3.58 24.62 -5.23
C CYS A 3 -4.84 24.43 -6.10
N PRO A 4 -5.14 23.22 -6.67
CA PRO A 4 -4.34 21.99 -6.69
C PRO A 4 -4.43 21.14 -7.99
N PHE A 5 -3.50 20.19 -8.14
CA PHE A 5 -3.55 19.15 -9.18
C PHE A 5 -4.53 18.01 -8.79
N ARG A 6 -5.86 18.27 -8.80
CA ARG A 6 -6.95 17.26 -8.93
C ARG A 6 -8.38 17.85 -9.14
N GLY A 7 -8.58 18.97 -9.86
CA GLY A 7 -9.95 19.42 -10.19
C GLY A 7 -10.18 20.86 -10.70
N GLU A 8 -9.30 21.36 -11.59
CA GLU A 8 -9.30 22.59 -12.45
C GLU A 8 -10.16 23.86 -12.12
N PRO A 9 -9.66 25.10 -12.37
CA PRO A 9 -8.55 25.45 -13.26
C PRO A 9 -7.33 26.05 -12.54
N GLY A 10 -6.17 25.49 -12.86
CA GLY A 10 -4.91 26.22 -12.90
C GLY A 10 -4.11 25.60 -14.01
N GLY A 11 -4.00 26.26 -15.16
CA GLY A 11 -3.20 25.77 -16.30
C GLY A 11 -1.71 25.85 -15.98
N ILE A 12 -1.03 26.81 -16.61
CA ILE A 12 0.40 27.07 -16.41
C ILE A 12 0.72 27.33 -14.92
N LEU A 13 -0.15 28.05 -14.19
CA LEU A 13 0.09 28.37 -12.78
C LEU A 13 0.15 27.16 -11.85
N SER A 14 -0.54 26.06 -12.16
CA SER A 14 -0.43 24.84 -11.34
C SER A 14 0.87 24.09 -11.63
N LEU A 15 1.35 24.15 -12.88
CA LEU A 15 2.63 23.59 -13.27
C LEU A 15 3.78 24.40 -12.68
N ASP A 16 3.64 25.72 -12.62
CA ASP A 16 4.60 26.61 -11.99
C ASP A 16 4.73 26.32 -10.49
N ALA A 17 3.61 26.21 -9.76
CA ALA A 17 3.63 25.80 -8.35
C ALA A 17 4.26 24.41 -8.13
N LEU A 18 4.00 23.46 -9.04
CA LEU A 18 4.63 22.14 -8.98
C LEU A 18 6.16 22.23 -9.19
N LEU A 19 6.61 23.10 -10.10
CA LEU A 19 8.04 23.34 -10.33
C LEU A 19 8.70 23.99 -9.11
N GLU A 20 8.03 24.91 -8.41
CA GLU A 20 8.55 25.50 -7.18
C GLU A 20 8.78 24.46 -6.07
N GLU A 21 7.86 23.50 -5.92
CA GLU A 21 7.91 22.51 -4.85
C GLU A 21 8.74 21.27 -5.19
N HIS A 22 8.76 20.87 -6.47
CA HIS A 22 9.32 19.59 -6.92
C HIS A 22 10.25 19.71 -8.15
N ALA A 23 10.97 20.83 -8.28
CA ALA A 23 11.86 21.12 -9.42
C ALA A 23 12.77 19.95 -9.83
N GLU A 24 13.51 19.39 -8.88
CA GLU A 24 14.50 18.34 -9.16
C GLU A 24 13.85 17.05 -9.66
N ALA A 25 12.70 16.68 -9.09
CA ALA A 25 11.98 15.47 -9.47
C ALA A 25 11.37 15.61 -10.88
N VAL A 26 10.86 16.80 -11.21
CA VAL A 26 10.39 17.13 -12.56
C VAL A 26 11.57 17.14 -13.55
N GLU A 27 12.67 17.79 -13.21
CA GLU A 27 13.85 17.86 -14.07
C GLU A 27 14.44 16.47 -14.34
N TYR A 28 14.51 15.61 -13.33
CA TYR A 28 14.93 14.22 -13.49
C TYR A 28 14.02 13.45 -14.46
N HIS A 29 12.70 13.61 -14.34
CA HIS A 29 11.74 12.99 -15.25
C HIS A 29 11.93 13.49 -16.69
N LEU A 30 12.10 14.79 -16.87
CA LEU A 30 12.39 15.40 -18.18
C LEU A 30 13.69 14.86 -18.79
N ILE A 31 14.77 14.76 -17.99
CA ILE A 31 16.06 14.20 -18.43
C ILE A 31 15.91 12.74 -18.85
N THR A 32 15.11 11.96 -18.12
CA THR A 32 14.84 10.55 -18.43
C THR A 32 14.14 10.40 -19.78
N VAL A 33 13.25 11.34 -20.12
CA VAL A 33 12.56 11.41 -21.42
C VAL A 33 13.46 12.02 -22.52
N GLY A 34 14.61 12.61 -22.15
CA GLY A 34 15.58 13.20 -23.09
C GLY A 34 15.38 14.69 -23.36
N VAL A 35 14.52 15.37 -22.59
CA VAL A 35 14.30 16.82 -22.66
C VAL A 35 14.90 17.52 -21.44
N ARG A 36 15.00 18.84 -21.46
CA ARG A 36 15.63 19.62 -20.39
C ARG A 36 14.69 20.70 -19.90
N LEU A 37 14.60 20.90 -18.59
CA LEU A 37 13.71 21.92 -18.02
C LEU A 37 14.00 23.33 -18.58
N ARG A 38 15.28 23.65 -18.80
CA ARG A 38 15.70 24.94 -19.40
C ARG A 38 15.14 25.23 -20.79
N THR A 39 14.62 24.25 -21.52
CA THR A 39 14.02 24.46 -22.86
C THR A 39 12.52 24.73 -22.77
N LEU A 40 11.95 24.80 -21.58
CA LEU A 40 10.54 25.10 -21.37
C LEU A 40 10.18 26.48 -21.96
N GLY A 41 9.10 26.52 -22.73
CA GLY A 41 8.64 27.73 -23.43
C GLY A 41 9.22 27.90 -24.84
N THR A 42 10.02 26.95 -25.30
CA THR A 42 10.46 26.85 -26.71
C THR A 42 9.63 25.82 -27.48
N ASP A 43 9.77 25.77 -28.80
CA ASP A 43 9.13 24.74 -29.64
C ASP A 43 9.57 23.30 -29.27
N ALA A 44 10.70 23.15 -28.58
CA ALA A 44 11.19 21.85 -28.12
C ALA A 44 10.49 21.36 -26.84
N LEU A 45 9.90 22.26 -26.05
CA LEU A 45 9.17 21.90 -24.82
C LEU A 45 8.15 22.99 -24.47
N THR A 46 6.91 22.80 -24.90
CA THR A 46 5.83 23.73 -24.55
C THR A 46 5.27 23.44 -23.16
N TRP A 47 4.56 24.42 -22.58
CA TRP A 47 3.80 24.21 -21.34
C TRP A 47 2.76 23.07 -21.45
N ARG A 48 2.23 22.86 -22.65
CA ARG A 48 1.31 21.75 -22.92
C ARG A 48 2.05 20.41 -22.87
N ASP A 49 3.25 20.34 -23.44
CA ASP A 49 4.07 19.12 -23.42
C ASP A 49 4.47 18.77 -21.98
N LEU A 50 4.87 19.77 -21.20
CA LEU A 50 5.14 19.60 -19.77
C LEU A 50 3.92 19.03 -19.03
N LYS A 51 2.71 19.56 -19.29
CA LYS A 51 1.46 19.02 -18.71
C LYS A 51 1.25 17.55 -19.08
N VAL A 52 1.50 17.17 -20.34
CA VAL A 52 1.36 15.78 -20.81
C VAL A 52 2.37 14.87 -20.13
N LEU A 53 3.64 15.27 -20.06
CA LEU A 53 4.71 14.48 -19.44
C LEU A 53 4.47 14.23 -17.95
N ILE A 54 3.97 15.23 -17.23
CA ILE A 54 3.62 15.10 -15.81
C ILE A 54 2.38 14.23 -15.62
N ARG A 55 1.33 14.46 -16.41
CA ARG A 55 0.06 13.74 -16.28
C ARG A 55 0.19 12.25 -16.57
N HIS A 56 1.11 11.88 -17.45
CA HIS A 56 1.38 10.51 -17.85
C HIS A 56 2.70 9.98 -17.29
N ALA A 57 3.25 10.62 -16.25
CA ALA A 57 4.44 10.12 -15.58
C ALA A 57 4.18 8.69 -15.05
N PRO A 58 5.14 7.76 -15.21
CA PRO A 58 5.04 6.43 -14.64
C PRO A 58 4.76 6.49 -13.14
N ALA A 59 4.05 5.48 -12.64
CA ALA A 59 3.78 5.38 -11.22
C ALA A 59 5.11 5.39 -10.46
N ASP A 60 6.12 4.61 -10.84
CA ASP A 60 7.43 4.55 -10.19
C ASP A 60 8.38 5.74 -10.47
N SER A 61 7.90 6.84 -11.03
CA SER A 61 8.74 8.01 -11.36
C SER A 61 9.25 8.73 -10.11
N ALA A 62 10.38 9.46 -10.26
CA ALA A 62 10.89 10.32 -9.19
C ALA A 62 9.87 11.39 -8.77
N LEU A 63 9.08 11.88 -9.73
CA LEU A 63 7.99 12.82 -9.49
C LEU A 63 6.90 12.21 -8.61
N ALA A 64 6.47 10.99 -8.91
CA ALA A 64 5.45 10.30 -8.12
C ALA A 64 5.93 9.97 -6.70
N ARG A 65 7.22 9.61 -6.52
CA ARG A 65 7.84 9.46 -5.19
C ARG A 65 7.90 10.76 -4.40
N SER A 66 8.04 11.90 -5.08
CA SER A 66 8.10 13.20 -4.43
C SER A 66 6.71 13.72 -4.04
N LEU A 67 5.68 13.36 -4.81
CA LEU A 67 4.29 13.79 -4.58
C LEU A 67 3.54 12.90 -3.59
N TYR A 68 3.86 11.61 -3.57
CA TYR A 68 3.23 10.62 -2.72
C TYR A 68 4.31 10.07 -1.79
N SER A 69 4.07 10.17 -0.48
CA SER A 69 4.99 9.74 0.59
C SER A 69 5.20 8.22 0.59
N GLU A 70 5.77 7.65 1.66
CA GLU A 70 6.02 6.22 1.93
C GLU A 70 5.03 5.19 1.33
N GLU A 71 3.77 5.56 1.08
CA GLU A 71 2.79 4.75 0.35
C GLU A 71 3.21 4.42 -1.09
N HIS A 72 4.01 5.27 -1.72
CA HIS A 72 4.46 5.11 -3.10
C HIS A 72 5.31 3.86 -3.31
N GLN A 73 6.09 3.46 -2.30
CA GLN A 73 6.88 2.24 -2.37
C GLN A 73 5.96 1.02 -2.51
N TRP A 74 4.72 1.08 -2.03
CA TRP A 74 3.73 -0.01 -2.11
C TRP A 74 2.81 0.14 -3.31
N GLN A 75 3.35 -0.14 -4.49
CA GLN A 75 2.55 -0.33 -5.70
C GLN A 75 1.88 -1.70 -5.71
N LEU A 76 0.90 -1.91 -6.61
CA LEU A 76 0.21 -3.20 -6.75
C LEU A 76 1.18 -4.38 -6.86
N THR A 77 2.26 -4.22 -7.62
CA THR A 77 3.30 -5.24 -7.75
C THR A 77 3.94 -5.59 -6.40
N GLN A 78 4.23 -4.60 -5.54
CA GLN A 78 4.80 -4.87 -4.22
C GLN A 78 3.81 -5.57 -3.29
N TYR A 79 2.51 -5.22 -3.37
CA TYR A 79 1.46 -5.95 -2.66
C TYR A 79 1.40 -7.42 -3.09
N LEU A 80 1.41 -7.68 -4.41
CA LEU A 80 1.37 -9.03 -4.95
C LEU A 80 2.63 -9.83 -4.60
N LEU A 81 3.81 -9.21 -4.67
CA LEU A 81 5.07 -9.85 -4.29
C LEU A 81 5.11 -10.18 -2.79
N ALA A 82 4.63 -9.29 -1.93
CA ALA A 82 4.52 -9.55 -0.50
C ALA A 82 3.54 -10.70 -0.22
N ASP A 83 2.38 -10.72 -0.88
CA ASP A 83 1.40 -11.80 -0.74
C ASP A 83 1.94 -13.17 -1.21
N MET A 84 2.70 -13.17 -2.30
CA MET A 84 3.44 -14.36 -2.76
C MET A 84 4.46 -14.81 -1.72
N ALA A 85 5.27 -13.90 -1.18
CA ALA A 85 6.27 -14.22 -0.16
C ALA A 85 5.63 -14.76 1.13
N ASP A 86 4.52 -14.17 1.58
CA ASP A 86 3.75 -14.63 2.73
C ASP A 86 3.18 -16.04 2.50
N SER A 87 2.60 -16.28 1.32
CA SER A 87 2.08 -17.59 0.92
C SER A 87 3.18 -18.65 0.87
N LEU A 88 4.35 -18.32 0.34
CA LEU A 88 5.50 -19.24 0.28
C LEU A 88 6.04 -19.55 1.67
N ARG A 89 6.20 -18.55 2.55
CA ARG A 89 6.60 -18.76 3.95
C ARG A 89 5.61 -19.66 4.67
N TRP A 90 4.32 -19.44 4.46
CA TRP A 90 3.27 -20.29 5.02
C TRP A 90 3.34 -21.73 4.49
N LEU A 91 3.54 -21.94 3.19
CA LEU A 91 3.67 -23.26 2.57
C LEU A 91 4.91 -24.04 3.05
N VAL A 92 6.02 -23.36 3.33
CA VAL A 92 7.21 -23.98 3.90
C VAL A 92 6.95 -24.35 5.36
N TRP A 93 6.40 -23.42 6.14
CA TRP A 93 6.05 -23.64 7.54
C TRP A 93 5.06 -24.81 7.70
N SER A 94 4.03 -24.89 6.86
CA SER A 94 2.98 -25.94 6.95
C SER A 94 3.50 -27.36 6.80
N LYS A 95 4.73 -27.55 6.29
CA LYS A 95 5.40 -28.84 6.16
C LYS A 95 6.29 -29.20 7.34
N THR A 96 6.41 -28.33 8.35
CA THR A 96 7.26 -28.54 9.51
C THR A 96 6.50 -29.21 10.67
N ALA A 97 7.22 -29.83 11.60
CA ALA A 97 6.61 -30.37 12.83
C ALA A 97 5.98 -29.27 13.70
N ALA A 98 6.56 -28.06 13.69
CA ALA A 98 5.99 -26.91 14.42
C ALA A 98 4.57 -26.56 13.95
N ALA A 99 4.27 -26.75 12.65
CA ALA A 99 2.94 -26.54 12.13
C ALA A 99 1.91 -27.59 12.59
N GLN A 100 2.33 -28.83 12.87
CA GLN A 100 1.43 -29.83 13.45
C GLN A 100 0.93 -29.42 14.83
N ASP A 101 1.81 -28.77 15.60
CA ASP A 101 1.49 -28.21 16.93
C ASP A 101 0.92 -26.78 16.85
N GLY A 102 0.78 -26.19 15.66
CA GLY A 102 0.32 -24.82 15.46
C GLY A 102 1.24 -23.73 16.00
N ARG A 103 2.53 -24.02 16.21
CA ARG A 103 3.53 -23.10 16.78
C ARG A 103 4.34 -22.39 15.70
N ASP A 104 4.91 -21.24 16.05
CA ASP A 104 5.85 -20.46 15.23
C ASP A 104 5.34 -20.11 13.83
N ARG A 105 4.04 -19.83 13.71
CA ARG A 105 3.44 -19.42 12.43
C ARG A 105 4.09 -18.12 11.94
N PRO A 106 4.57 -18.05 10.68
CA PRO A 106 5.19 -16.85 10.17
C PRO A 106 4.18 -15.70 10.09
N GLU A 107 4.60 -14.53 10.59
CA GLU A 107 3.85 -13.30 10.46
C GLU A 107 3.96 -12.73 9.03
N PRO A 108 2.85 -12.20 8.47
CA PRO A 108 2.87 -11.52 7.18
C PRO A 108 3.86 -10.35 7.14
N ILE A 109 4.41 -10.05 5.96
CA ILE A 109 5.24 -8.87 5.75
C ILE A 109 4.43 -7.61 6.09
N PRO A 110 4.94 -6.73 6.98
CA PRO A 110 4.22 -5.52 7.37
C PRO A 110 4.05 -4.61 6.14
N ARG A 111 2.81 -4.23 5.86
CA ARG A 111 2.44 -3.41 4.70
C ARG A 111 1.49 -2.27 5.08
N PRO A 112 1.59 -1.09 4.45
CA PRO A 112 0.69 0.02 4.69
C PRO A 112 -0.78 -0.39 4.54
N GLY A 113 -1.62 0.14 5.42
CA GLY A 113 -3.06 -0.15 5.42
C GLY A 113 -3.46 -1.52 5.97
N LEU A 114 -2.53 -2.45 6.21
CA LEU A 114 -2.82 -3.72 6.87
C LEU A 114 -2.48 -3.64 8.35
N LYS A 115 -3.50 -3.74 9.21
CA LYS A 115 -3.29 -3.92 10.65
C LYS A 115 -2.87 -5.38 10.93
N PRO A 116 -1.91 -5.63 11.84
CA PRO A 116 -1.54 -7.00 12.19
C PRO A 116 -2.77 -7.75 12.72
N ALA A 117 -3.01 -8.96 12.20
CA ALA A 117 -4.24 -9.71 12.38
C ALA A 117 -4.40 -10.39 13.75
N VAL A 118 -3.60 -10.03 14.75
CA VAL A 118 -3.62 -10.68 16.07
C VAL A 118 -4.16 -9.73 17.11
N GLU A 119 -5.46 -9.43 17.02
CA GLU A 119 -6.22 -8.95 18.18
C GLU A 119 -6.81 -10.18 18.87
N ARG A 120 -6.25 -10.54 20.04
CA ARG A 120 -6.80 -11.63 20.85
C ARG A 120 -8.10 -11.13 21.48
N ILE A 121 -9.23 -11.50 20.88
CA ILE A 121 -10.55 -11.19 21.43
C ILE A 121 -10.95 -12.29 22.41
N GLY A 122 -11.00 -11.94 23.69
CA GLY A 122 -11.50 -12.81 24.76
C GLY A 122 -10.43 -13.53 25.59
N THR A 123 -10.86 -13.99 26.77
CA THR A 123 -10.07 -14.78 27.72
C THR A 123 -10.44 -16.24 27.58
N ALA A 124 -9.47 -17.16 27.74
CA ALA A 124 -9.76 -18.59 27.71
C ALA A 124 -10.71 -18.95 28.85
N ALA A 125 -11.94 -19.37 28.51
CA ALA A 125 -12.92 -19.85 29.47
C ALA A 125 -12.84 -21.39 29.58
N GLY A 126 -13.02 -21.92 30.79
CA GLY A 126 -13.12 -23.36 31.01
C GLY A 126 -14.41 -23.93 30.41
N ILE A 127 -14.40 -25.23 30.09
CA ILE A 127 -15.53 -25.94 29.46
C ILE A 127 -16.80 -25.79 30.29
N GLU A 128 -16.71 -25.82 31.61
CA GLU A 128 -17.85 -25.65 32.52
C GLU A 128 -18.56 -24.29 32.36
N VAL A 129 -17.78 -23.21 32.18
CA VAL A 129 -18.32 -21.86 31.96
C VAL A 129 -19.00 -21.80 30.59
N MET A 130 -18.47 -22.51 29.59
CA MET A 130 -19.05 -22.59 28.25
C MET A 130 -20.34 -23.42 28.25
N ASP A 131 -20.38 -24.55 28.95
CA ASP A 131 -21.55 -25.43 29.05
C ASP A 131 -22.72 -24.73 29.76
N ALA A 132 -22.41 -23.95 30.80
CA ALA A 132 -23.39 -23.09 31.47
C ALA A 132 -23.88 -21.96 30.56
N PHE A 133 -22.98 -21.33 29.80
CA PHE A 133 -23.33 -20.28 28.84
C PHE A 133 -24.22 -20.79 27.70
N LEU A 134 -23.91 -21.97 27.14
CA LEU A 134 -24.62 -22.57 26.01
C LEU A 134 -25.84 -23.40 26.41
N SER A 135 -26.08 -23.60 27.71
CA SER A 135 -27.18 -24.41 28.25
C SER A 135 -27.19 -25.87 27.73
N TRP A 136 -26.02 -26.42 27.38
CA TRP A 136 -25.88 -27.77 26.84
C TRP A 136 -25.96 -28.88 27.91
N GLY A 137 -25.82 -28.53 29.18
CA GLY A 137 -25.87 -29.46 30.31
C GLY A 137 -27.26 -29.99 30.71
N HIS A 138 -28.34 -29.64 30.01
CA HIS A 138 -29.72 -29.95 30.45
C HIS A 138 -30.48 -31.00 29.60
N GLN A 139 -29.86 -31.63 28.58
CA GLN A 139 -30.59 -32.53 27.65
C GLN A 139 -30.31 -34.04 27.80
N GLY A 140 -29.70 -34.50 28.89
CA GLY A 140 -29.25 -35.90 29.03
C GLY A 140 -29.85 -36.75 30.16
N ALA A 141 -30.98 -36.36 30.78
CA ALA A 141 -31.53 -37.09 31.93
C ALA A 141 -33.01 -37.47 31.78
N ALA A 142 -33.41 -37.96 30.60
CA ALA A 142 -34.75 -38.51 30.40
C ALA A 142 -34.74 -39.70 29.44
N LEU A 143 -34.05 -40.80 29.81
CA LEU A 143 -34.39 -42.17 29.38
C LEU A 143 -33.83 -43.16 30.41
N ASN A 144 -34.66 -43.47 31.42
CA ASN A 144 -34.82 -44.78 32.07
C ASN A 144 -36.06 -44.73 32.96
#